data_AF-A0A438JF90-F1
#
_entry.id   AF-A0A438JF90-F1
#
_cell.length_a   1.000
_cell.length_b   1.000
_cell.length_c   1.000
_cell.angle_alpha   90.00
_cell.angle_beta   90.00
_cell.angle_gamma   90.00
#
_symmetry.space_group_name_H-M   'P 1'
#
loop_
_entity.id
_entity.type
_entity.pdbx_description
1 polymer ?
#
loop_
_entity_poly.entity_id
_entity_poly.type
_entity_poly.pdbx_seq_one_letter_code
_entity_poly.pdbx_strand_id
1 'polypeptide(L)'
;MRNELKRHRAKERKKRRNHKTIPIQLLQRLYLQPFGGFSNTKNPKRPPISAELHHLTAAGVPFLLKAVALPTSSSLPVAVPFALFHSFPSLFFLYFCSIRQISAIRIVDWREIEENVDHQKSSDRGLQLPGRSFRIARCGRNCLGHCCLPVSKLPLYTFKKNVKDSSEARVEVSSEGQPPAAFLDNLLLGQWEDRMSQGLFRYDVTLCETRIIPGNYGFIAQLNEGRHMKKRPTEFRVDQVLQPFDDNKFNFTKIGQEEVLFRFEQSNDNNAHYFPVSPVTADSNSSSVVAINVSPIEYGHVLLIPHVLDCLPQRIDHDSFLLALHMAKEAADPFFRLGYNSLGAFATINHLHFQAYYLMAPFPVEKAPTERIIRRGKLPNSGVMISKMLNYPVQGFVFEGGNSMQDLSDTVANSCIFLQNNNIPYNVLISDCGGRIFLFPQCFAEKQALGEVSQELLDTLVNPAVWEISGHMVLKRREDYENASEEYAWRLLAEVSLSEERFQEVKRYVLEAAGLQEADMEEIQENERDREEDFNKPPTPRATPTFA
;
A
#
# COMPACT_ATOMS: atom_id res chain seq x y z
N MET A 1 -2.96 52.12 -10.52
CA MET A 1 -3.21 50.67 -10.73
C MET A 1 -2.25 49.94 -11.69
N ARG A 2 -2.36 49.98 -13.03
CA ARG A 2 -1.47 49.16 -13.92
C ARG A 2 0.03 49.51 -13.83
N ASN A 3 0.37 50.77 -13.54
CA ASN A 3 1.76 51.21 -13.38
C ASN A 3 2.35 50.91 -11.99
N GLU A 4 1.53 50.78 -10.95
CA GLU A 4 1.97 50.36 -9.61
C GLU A 4 2.25 48.85 -9.56
N LEU A 5 1.45 48.05 -10.25
CA LEU A 5 1.67 46.60 -10.35
C LEU A 5 3.00 46.27 -11.08
N LYS A 6 3.40 47.09 -12.06
CA LYS A 6 4.71 46.98 -12.73
C LYS A 6 5.87 47.37 -11.81
N ARG A 7 5.71 48.41 -10.98
CA ARG A 7 6.72 48.83 -9.99
C ARG A 7 6.88 47.80 -8.86
N HIS A 8 5.79 47.17 -8.42
CA HIS A 8 5.83 46.10 -7.43
C HIS A 8 6.55 44.85 -7.96
N ARG A 9 6.25 44.42 -9.20
CA ARG A 9 6.91 43.29 -9.85
C ARG A 9 8.41 43.54 -10.14
N ALA A 10 8.81 44.79 -10.36
CA ALA A 10 10.22 45.17 -10.51
C ALA A 10 10.98 45.15 -9.17
N LYS A 11 10.35 45.57 -8.06
CA LYS A 11 10.92 45.47 -6.71
C LYS A 11 11.08 44.02 -6.24
N GLU A 12 10.09 43.16 -6.51
CA GLU A 12 10.15 41.70 -6.27
C GLU A 12 11.29 41.02 -7.03
N ARG A 13 11.48 41.36 -8.32
CA ARG A 13 12.60 40.83 -9.14
C ARG A 13 13.98 41.28 -8.65
N LYS A 14 14.10 42.47 -8.05
CA LYS A 14 15.35 42.97 -7.45
C LYS A 14 15.64 42.30 -6.11
N LYS A 15 14.61 41.96 -5.32
CA LYS A 15 14.73 41.23 -4.05
C LYS A 15 15.17 39.77 -4.25
N ARG A 16 14.68 39.11 -5.33
CA ARG A 16 15.09 37.73 -5.70
C ARG A 16 16.48 37.61 -6.30
N ARG A 17 17.09 38.71 -6.77
CA ARG A 17 18.49 38.71 -7.28
C ARG A 17 19.55 38.85 -6.17
N ASN A 18 19.17 39.23 -4.95
CA ASN A 18 20.10 39.47 -3.83
C ASN A 18 20.16 38.31 -2.81
N HIS A 19 19.68 37.10 -3.13
CA HIS A 19 19.75 35.91 -2.27
C HIS A 19 20.44 34.72 -2.94
N LYS A 20 21.48 34.98 -3.73
CA LYS A 20 22.37 33.96 -4.27
C LYS A 20 23.82 34.38 -4.13
N THR A 21 24.38 34.28 -2.93
CA THR A 21 25.80 33.95 -2.67
C THR A 21 26.05 33.92 -1.16
N ILE A 22 26.23 32.72 -0.60
CA ILE A 22 27.07 32.53 0.60
C ILE A 22 28.23 31.68 0.10
N PRO A 23 29.48 32.18 0.08
CA PRO A 23 30.62 31.42 -0.38
C PRO A 23 30.96 30.26 0.57
N ILE A 24 31.16 29.08 -0.02
CA ILE A 24 31.73 27.90 0.61
C ILE A 24 33.19 28.22 0.97
N GLN A 25 33.42 28.64 2.22
CA GLN A 25 34.73 28.65 2.90
C GLN A 25 34.58 29.11 4.36
N LEU A 26 33.81 28.39 5.20
CA LEU A 26 33.93 28.50 6.66
C LEU A 26 33.28 27.32 7.42
N LEU A 27 33.50 26.09 6.97
CA LEU A 27 33.08 24.87 7.70
C LEU A 27 34.20 23.82 7.67
N GLN A 28 35.36 24.21 8.22
CA GLN A 28 36.51 23.31 8.35
C GLN A 28 37.31 23.55 9.64
N ARG A 29 36.62 23.83 10.76
CA ARG A 29 37.31 24.03 12.05
C ARG A 29 36.51 23.71 13.32
N LEU A 30 35.62 22.71 13.27
CA LEU A 30 34.95 22.20 14.47
C LEU A 30 34.87 20.67 14.46
N TYR A 31 36.00 20.00 14.26
CA TYR A 31 36.19 18.63 14.73
C TYR A 31 37.68 18.44 14.97
N LEU A 32 38.04 18.27 16.25
CA LEU A 32 39.30 17.79 16.85
C LEU A 32 39.62 18.64 18.08
N GLN A 33 39.24 18.18 19.26
CA GLN A 33 40.13 17.94 20.42
C GLN A 33 39.33 17.46 21.65
N PRO A 34 39.93 16.63 22.54
CA PRO A 34 39.24 15.83 23.54
C PRO A 34 39.18 16.50 24.92
N PHE A 35 38.17 16.11 25.71
CA PHE A 35 38.03 16.51 27.12
C PHE A 35 39.05 15.81 28.02
N GLY A 36 39.84 16.60 28.75
CA GLY A 36 40.67 16.20 29.91
C GLY A 36 40.53 17.25 31.01
N GLY A 37 40.23 16.82 32.24
CA GLY A 37 39.82 17.68 33.36
C GLY A 37 40.94 18.25 34.24
N PHE A 38 40.55 18.95 35.33
CA PHE A 38 41.05 18.84 36.73
C PHE A 38 40.57 20.02 37.63
N SER A 39 39.93 19.68 38.78
CA SER A 39 40.00 20.30 40.14
C SER A 39 39.58 21.78 40.35
N ASN A 40 39.13 22.31 41.51
CA ASN A 40 39.21 21.86 42.91
C ASN A 40 38.29 22.70 43.88
N THR A 41 37.83 22.08 44.98
CA THR A 41 37.38 22.65 46.30
C THR A 41 36.07 23.48 46.38
N LYS A 42 35.20 23.45 47.43
CA LYS A 42 35.27 23.07 48.86
C LYS A 42 33.91 22.51 49.38
N ASN A 43 33.99 21.55 50.31
CA ASN A 43 32.95 21.12 51.27
C ASN A 43 33.12 21.97 52.58
N PRO A 44 32.21 22.02 53.59
CA PRO A 44 31.71 20.82 54.32
C PRO A 44 30.31 20.91 55.00
N LYS A 45 29.70 19.74 55.32
CA LYS A 45 29.30 19.29 56.69
C LYS A 45 28.25 18.15 56.64
N ARG A 46 28.63 16.96 57.14
CA ARG A 46 27.77 15.88 57.71
C ARG A 46 28.00 15.82 59.23
N PRO A 47 27.19 15.08 60.03
CA PRO A 47 27.59 13.72 60.47
C PRO A 47 26.35 12.75 60.69
N PRO A 48 26.46 11.50 61.23
CA PRO A 48 26.35 10.26 60.42
C PRO A 48 25.61 9.03 61.10
N ILE A 49 25.77 7.82 60.51
CA ILE A 49 25.73 6.43 61.09
C ILE A 49 24.30 5.81 61.28
N SER A 50 23.92 4.55 60.95
CA SER A 50 24.54 3.20 61.01
C SER A 50 23.90 2.14 60.06
N ALA A 51 24.72 1.15 59.66
CA ALA A 51 24.46 -0.32 59.51
C ALA A 51 23.33 -0.82 58.56
N GLU A 52 23.41 -1.95 57.85
CA GLU A 52 24.26 -3.15 57.91
C GLU A 52 24.17 -3.96 56.59
N LEU A 53 25.21 -4.76 56.35
CA LEU A 53 25.42 -5.70 55.24
C LEU A 53 24.53 -6.96 55.36
N HIS A 54 24.27 -7.69 54.27
CA HIS A 54 24.73 -9.09 54.11
C HIS A 54 24.38 -9.72 52.73
N HIS A 55 25.46 -10.18 52.07
CA HIS A 55 25.67 -11.32 51.15
C HIS A 55 24.73 -11.65 49.97
N LEU A 56 25.32 -11.70 48.76
CA LEU A 56 25.69 -12.96 48.06
C LEU A 56 26.67 -12.68 46.89
N THR A 57 27.97 -12.88 47.17
CA THR A 57 28.98 -13.63 46.39
C THR A 57 28.66 -13.94 44.91
N ALA A 58 29.34 -13.40 43.88
CA ALA A 58 30.73 -13.54 43.44
C ALA A 58 31.11 -14.90 42.78
N ALA A 59 31.06 -14.91 41.44
CA ALA A 59 32.00 -15.56 40.50
C ALA A 59 31.79 -14.82 39.15
N GLY A 60 32.74 -14.15 38.49
CA GLY A 60 34.16 -14.43 38.28
C GLY A 60 34.37 -14.74 36.78
N VAL A 61 34.36 -13.75 35.84
CA VAL A 61 35.55 -13.18 35.09
C VAL A 61 36.03 -14.10 33.92
N PRO A 62 36.68 -13.69 32.78
CA PRO A 62 36.84 -12.41 32.04
C PRO A 62 36.66 -12.46 30.48
N PHE A 63 36.74 -11.26 29.86
CA PHE A 63 37.28 -10.89 28.52
C PHE A 63 37.89 -11.96 27.58
N LEU A 64 37.55 -11.89 26.29
CA LEU A 64 38.54 -11.73 25.19
C LEU A 64 37.87 -11.41 23.83
N LEU A 65 38.06 -10.18 23.36
CA LEU A 65 37.96 -9.80 21.96
C LEU A 65 39.06 -10.53 21.18
N LYS A 66 38.68 -11.43 20.27
CA LYS A 66 39.54 -11.89 19.19
C LYS A 66 38.83 -11.69 17.87
N ALA A 67 39.44 -10.85 17.05
CA ALA A 67 39.20 -10.77 15.63
C ALA A 67 39.31 -12.17 15.01
N VAL A 68 38.28 -12.59 14.30
CA VAL A 68 38.33 -13.74 13.39
C VAL A 68 37.79 -13.25 12.06
N ALA A 69 38.72 -13.06 11.12
CA ALA A 69 38.41 -13.08 9.70
C ALA A 69 37.73 -14.40 9.38
N LEU A 70 36.56 -14.37 8.74
CA LEU A 70 35.93 -15.56 8.18
C LEU A 70 35.96 -15.52 6.65
N PRO A 71 36.09 -16.68 6.00
CA PRO A 71 36.53 -16.81 4.63
C PRO A 71 35.35 -16.87 3.65
N THR A 72 35.67 -16.62 2.40
CA THR A 72 34.87 -16.95 1.22
C THR A 72 34.66 -18.47 1.13
N SER A 73 33.45 -18.97 1.36
CA SER A 73 32.89 -20.14 0.65
C SER A 73 31.49 -20.53 1.16
N SER A 74 30.68 -20.92 0.19
CA SER A 74 29.36 -21.53 0.18
C SER A 74 28.94 -22.48 1.32
N SER A 75 27.63 -22.44 1.58
CA SER A 75 26.73 -23.47 2.15
C SER A 75 26.78 -23.79 3.66
N LEU A 76 25.71 -23.45 4.39
CA LEU A 76 24.84 -24.30 5.25
C LEU A 76 23.91 -23.45 6.18
N PRO A 77 22.86 -24.01 6.82
CA PRO A 77 21.48 -23.50 6.78
C PRO A 77 21.05 -22.66 7.99
N VAL A 78 19.99 -21.87 7.82
CA VAL A 78 19.32 -21.11 8.88
C VAL A 78 18.19 -21.94 9.48
N ALA A 79 18.37 -22.36 10.73
CA ALA A 79 17.27 -22.69 11.64
C ALA A 79 17.69 -22.28 13.06
N VAL A 80 17.03 -21.28 13.63
CA VAL A 80 17.07 -20.99 15.07
C VAL A 80 15.62 -20.94 15.57
N PRO A 81 15.25 -21.70 16.61
CA PRO A 81 13.85 -21.85 17.02
C PRO A 81 13.32 -20.65 17.82
N PHE A 82 12.00 -20.47 17.68
CA PHE A 82 11.13 -19.37 18.13
C PHE A 82 11.04 -19.14 19.67
N ALA A 83 11.90 -19.73 20.48
CA ALA A 83 11.74 -19.79 21.93
C ALA A 83 12.79 -18.96 22.69
N LEU A 84 12.85 -17.65 22.47
CA LEU A 84 13.56 -16.70 23.37
C LEU A 84 12.98 -15.25 23.34
N PHE A 85 11.87 -15.01 22.64
CA PHE A 85 11.35 -13.65 22.40
C PHE A 85 10.48 -13.05 23.51
N HIS A 86 10.36 -13.71 24.68
CA HIS A 86 9.48 -13.22 25.76
C HIS A 86 10.15 -12.51 26.94
N SER A 87 11.48 -12.29 26.94
CA SER A 87 12.14 -11.86 28.19
C SER A 87 12.95 -10.55 28.17
N PHE A 88 13.20 -9.89 27.03
CA PHE A 88 14.03 -8.66 27.03
C PHE A 88 13.66 -7.63 25.94
N PRO A 89 12.84 -6.60 26.26
CA PRO A 89 12.47 -5.54 25.31
C PRO A 89 13.62 -4.64 24.86
N SER A 90 14.70 -4.55 25.63
CA SER A 90 15.86 -3.68 25.35
C SER A 90 16.80 -4.22 24.26
N LEU A 91 16.75 -5.52 23.95
CA LEU A 91 17.49 -6.13 22.84
C LEU A 91 16.83 -5.86 21.48
N PHE A 92 15.53 -5.58 21.46
CA PHE A 92 14.77 -5.25 20.25
C PHE A 92 15.21 -3.89 19.65
N PHE A 93 15.55 -2.92 20.51
CA PHE A 93 15.94 -1.57 20.10
C PHE A 93 17.32 -1.53 19.43
N LEU A 94 18.27 -2.37 19.89
CA LEU A 94 19.60 -2.50 19.29
C LEU A 94 19.57 -3.28 17.97
N TYR A 95 18.68 -4.27 17.84
CA TYR A 95 18.45 -5.00 16.59
C TYR A 95 17.79 -4.09 15.53
N PHE A 96 16.85 -3.22 15.92
CA PHE A 96 16.25 -2.22 15.04
C PHE A 96 17.22 -1.14 14.55
N CYS A 97 18.19 -0.73 15.40
CA CYS A 97 19.21 0.23 14.99
C CYS A 97 20.27 -0.39 14.07
N SER A 98 20.62 -1.67 14.24
CA SER A 98 21.64 -2.31 13.38
C SER A 98 21.11 -2.68 12.00
N ILE A 99 19.83 -3.07 11.87
CA ILE A 99 19.22 -3.35 10.56
C ILE A 99 19.12 -2.08 9.71
N ARG A 100 18.88 -0.90 10.30
CA ARG A 100 18.92 0.38 9.59
C ARG A 100 20.29 0.77 9.05
N GLN A 101 21.39 0.21 9.57
CA GLN A 101 22.74 0.45 9.06
C GLN A 101 23.22 -0.59 8.04
N ILE A 102 22.61 -1.78 7.99
CA ILE A 102 23.02 -2.87 7.08
C ILE A 102 22.30 -2.82 5.72
N SER A 103 21.21 -2.05 5.59
CA SER A 103 20.48 -1.89 4.31
C SER A 103 21.25 -1.11 3.24
N ALA A 104 22.44 -0.57 3.54
CA ALA A 104 23.18 0.33 2.65
C ALA A 104 24.28 -0.34 1.80
N ILE A 105 24.45 -1.66 1.84
CA ILE A 105 25.44 -2.34 0.97
C ILE A 105 24.85 -3.64 0.41
N ARG A 106 24.11 -3.52 -0.69
CA ARG A 106 24.05 -4.57 -1.71
C ARG A 106 24.46 -3.93 -3.03
N ILE A 107 25.73 -4.13 -3.38
CA ILE A 107 26.22 -3.90 -4.74
C ILE A 107 25.59 -5.00 -5.58
N VAL A 108 24.55 -4.66 -6.34
CA VAL A 108 24.06 -5.50 -7.44
C VAL A 108 25.08 -5.34 -8.58
N ASP A 109 25.66 -6.44 -9.02
CA ASP A 109 26.64 -6.46 -10.11
C ASP A 109 25.90 -6.28 -11.44
N TRP A 110 25.98 -5.07 -12.02
CA TRP A 110 25.24 -4.65 -13.22
C TRP A 110 25.86 -5.12 -14.54
N ARG A 111 26.90 -5.96 -14.51
CA ARG A 111 27.72 -6.29 -15.70
C ARG A 111 27.08 -7.24 -16.71
N GLU A 112 25.96 -7.88 -16.41
CA GLU A 112 25.30 -8.83 -17.33
C GLU A 112 24.24 -8.20 -18.26
N ILE A 113 23.92 -6.92 -18.09
CA ILE A 113 22.89 -6.23 -18.91
C ILE A 113 23.52 -5.33 -20.00
N GLU A 114 24.76 -4.86 -19.81
CA GLU A 114 25.40 -3.91 -20.74
C GLU A 114 25.94 -4.57 -22.03
N GLU A 115 26.21 -5.88 -22.05
CA GLU A 115 26.77 -6.55 -23.24
C GLU A 115 25.78 -6.70 -24.41
N ASN A 116 24.47 -6.48 -24.19
CA ASN A 116 23.45 -6.57 -25.25
C ASN A 116 23.05 -5.21 -25.86
N VAL A 117 23.62 -4.08 -25.41
CA VAL A 117 23.22 -2.73 -25.87
C VAL A 117 24.15 -2.18 -26.98
N ASP A 118 25.36 -2.72 -27.16
CA ASP A 118 26.38 -2.14 -28.05
C ASP A 118 26.46 -2.75 -29.47
N HIS A 119 25.51 -3.60 -29.88
CA HIS A 119 25.49 -4.19 -31.23
C HIS A 119 24.38 -3.70 -32.17
N GLN A 120 23.63 -2.65 -31.82
CA GLN A 120 22.58 -2.11 -32.71
C GLN A 120 22.73 -0.62 -33.02
N LYS A 121 23.93 -0.23 -33.46
CA LYS A 121 24.17 1.01 -34.20
C LYS A 121 24.77 0.78 -35.59
N SER A 122 24.27 -0.19 -36.36
CA SER A 122 24.40 -0.10 -37.83
C SER A 122 23.50 -1.10 -38.55
N SER A 123 22.28 -0.70 -38.90
CA SER A 123 21.69 -0.94 -40.22
C SER A 123 20.20 -0.62 -40.15
N ASP A 124 19.82 0.55 -40.66
CA ASP A 124 18.44 0.73 -41.10
C ASP A 124 18.45 1.54 -42.40
N ARG A 125 18.67 0.82 -43.50
CA ARG A 125 18.38 1.25 -44.86
C ARG A 125 17.54 0.14 -45.48
N GLY A 126 16.22 0.34 -45.59
CA GLY A 126 15.38 -0.65 -46.25
C GLY A 126 13.91 -0.26 -46.40
N LEU A 127 13.53 0.03 -47.66
CA LEU A 127 12.24 -0.14 -48.33
C LEU A 127 10.96 0.54 -47.78
N GLN A 128 10.51 1.55 -48.55
CA GLN A 128 9.15 2.09 -48.51
C GLN A 128 8.20 1.22 -49.35
N LEU A 129 7.09 0.79 -48.75
CA LEU A 129 5.86 0.36 -49.43
C LEU A 129 4.75 1.40 -49.18
N PRO A 130 3.89 1.72 -50.17
CA PRO A 130 2.91 2.78 -50.03
C PRO A 130 1.61 2.25 -49.40
N GLY A 131 1.49 2.43 -48.08
CA GLY A 131 0.21 2.36 -47.36
C GLY A 131 -0.02 3.69 -46.62
N ARG A 132 -1.23 4.25 -46.68
CA ARG A 132 -1.59 5.50 -45.99
C ARG A 132 -1.34 5.37 -44.48
N SER A 133 -0.17 5.82 -44.03
CA SER A 133 0.16 6.00 -42.63
C SER A 133 -0.54 7.27 -42.14
N PHE A 134 -1.59 7.10 -41.32
CA PHE A 134 -1.97 8.16 -40.38
C PHE A 134 -0.78 8.34 -39.44
N ARG A 135 0.07 9.34 -39.72
CA ARG A 135 1.13 9.74 -38.79
C ARG A 135 0.44 10.35 -37.56
N ILE A 136 0.23 9.55 -36.52
CA ILE A 136 -0.17 10.04 -35.21
C ILE A 136 0.94 11.01 -34.76
N ALA A 137 0.61 12.30 -34.69
CA ALA A 137 1.56 13.31 -34.26
C ALA A 137 1.91 13.08 -32.78
N ARG A 138 3.15 12.70 -32.49
CA ARG A 138 3.64 12.56 -31.11
C ARG A 138 3.62 13.93 -30.43
N CYS A 139 3.07 14.01 -29.21
CA CYS A 139 2.91 15.28 -28.49
C CYS A 139 4.23 15.88 -27.96
N GLY A 140 5.36 15.20 -28.16
CA GLY A 140 6.68 15.61 -27.66
C GLY A 140 6.90 15.43 -26.16
N ARG A 141 5.89 14.97 -25.41
CA ARG A 141 5.94 14.81 -23.94
C ARG A 141 6.13 13.37 -23.47
N ASN A 142 6.31 12.43 -24.40
CA ASN A 142 6.44 11.00 -24.09
C ASN A 142 5.35 10.48 -23.13
N CYS A 143 4.09 10.90 -23.34
CA CYS A 143 3.02 10.62 -22.36
C CYS A 143 2.39 9.24 -22.54
N LEU A 144 1.42 8.89 -21.69
CA LEU A 144 0.63 7.65 -21.78
C LEU A 144 -0.61 7.75 -22.69
N GLY A 145 -0.81 8.87 -23.40
CA GLY A 145 -1.96 9.06 -24.28
C GLY A 145 -1.79 8.38 -25.64
N HIS A 146 -2.87 8.35 -26.43
CA HIS A 146 -2.91 7.77 -27.78
C HIS A 146 -1.81 8.29 -28.72
N CYS A 147 -1.29 9.49 -28.47
CA CYS A 147 -0.22 10.06 -29.28
C CYS A 147 1.15 9.37 -29.10
N CYS A 148 1.36 8.67 -27.99
CA CYS A 148 2.67 8.13 -27.59
C CYS A 148 2.61 6.65 -27.21
N LEU A 149 1.66 6.24 -26.37
CA LEU A 149 1.65 4.88 -25.78
C LEU A 149 1.62 3.74 -26.83
N PRO A 150 0.79 3.77 -27.89
CA PRO A 150 0.70 2.67 -28.86
C PRO A 150 1.99 2.39 -29.66
N VAL A 151 2.95 3.32 -29.65
CA VAL A 151 4.23 3.19 -30.36
C VAL A 151 5.41 3.12 -29.39
N SER A 152 5.13 2.89 -28.12
CA SER A 152 6.12 2.85 -27.04
C SER A 152 6.63 1.45 -26.80
N LYS A 153 7.81 1.36 -26.18
CA LYS A 153 8.36 0.13 -25.64
C LYS A 153 8.51 0.34 -24.15
N LEU A 154 7.71 -0.39 -23.37
CA LEU A 154 7.72 -0.31 -21.92
C LEU A 154 8.07 -1.68 -21.35
N PRO A 155 8.71 -1.74 -20.17
CA PRO A 155 8.86 -3.01 -19.47
C PRO A 155 7.48 -3.63 -19.26
N LEU A 156 7.39 -4.96 -19.31
CA LEU A 156 6.15 -5.72 -19.14
C LEU A 156 6.38 -6.81 -18.11
N TYR A 157 5.58 -6.78 -17.05
CA TYR A 157 5.40 -7.92 -16.16
C TYR A 157 4.09 -8.61 -16.52
N THR A 158 4.15 -9.91 -16.81
CA THR A 158 2.94 -10.72 -16.95
C THR A 158 2.73 -11.59 -15.73
N PHE A 159 1.52 -11.63 -15.18
CA PHE A 159 1.18 -12.46 -14.01
C PHE A 159 0.45 -13.74 -14.41
N LYS A 160 0.50 -14.75 -13.53
CA LYS A 160 -0.12 -16.05 -13.76
C LYS A 160 -1.64 -15.95 -13.80
N LYS A 161 -2.25 -16.58 -14.81
CA LYS A 161 -3.71 -16.81 -14.84
C LYS A 161 -4.10 -17.85 -13.78
N ASN A 162 -5.13 -17.55 -12.99
CA ASN A 162 -5.70 -18.52 -12.06
C ASN A 162 -6.47 -19.58 -12.88
N VAL A 163 -5.86 -20.74 -13.11
CA VAL A 163 -6.57 -21.91 -13.64
C VAL A 163 -7.36 -22.50 -12.47
N LYS A 164 -8.70 -22.59 -12.59
CA LYS A 164 -9.50 -23.47 -11.73
C LYS A 164 -8.85 -24.84 -11.80
N ASP A 165 -8.58 -25.50 -10.68
CA ASP A 165 -8.03 -26.86 -10.60
C ASP A 165 -8.80 -27.81 -11.53
N SER A 166 -8.41 -27.85 -12.81
CA SER A 166 -8.77 -28.91 -13.73
C SER A 166 -7.73 -29.98 -13.46
N SER A 167 -8.15 -30.95 -12.67
CA SER A 167 -7.57 -32.27 -12.63
C SER A 167 -7.17 -32.70 -14.06
N GLU A 168 -5.95 -33.25 -14.17
CA GLU A 168 -5.33 -33.84 -15.36
C GLU A 168 -4.45 -32.91 -16.23
N ALA A 169 -3.20 -32.71 -15.79
CA ALA A 169 -2.00 -33.18 -16.49
C ALA A 169 -0.74 -32.71 -15.74
N ARG A 170 -0.09 -33.61 -15.01
CA ARG A 170 1.30 -33.38 -14.57
C ARG A 170 2.19 -33.52 -15.81
N VAL A 171 2.54 -32.40 -16.42
CA VAL A 171 3.70 -32.33 -17.31
C VAL A 171 4.82 -31.71 -16.49
N GLU A 172 5.85 -32.51 -16.20
CA GLU A 172 7.11 -32.01 -15.67
C GLU A 172 7.71 -31.05 -16.71
N VAL A 173 7.76 -29.76 -16.38
CA VAL A 173 8.46 -28.75 -17.16
C VAL A 173 9.68 -28.30 -16.36
N SER A 174 10.83 -28.33 -17.02
CA SER A 174 12.16 -27.95 -16.54
C SER A 174 12.20 -26.59 -15.84
N SER A 175 13.00 -26.51 -14.77
CA SER A 175 13.12 -25.40 -13.83
C SER A 175 13.92 -24.18 -14.33
N GLU A 176 13.95 -23.90 -15.62
CA GLU A 176 14.65 -22.73 -16.16
C GLU A 176 13.64 -21.65 -16.58
N GLY A 177 13.62 -20.53 -15.85
CA GLY A 177 12.92 -19.31 -16.27
C GLY A 177 11.73 -18.84 -15.43
N GLN A 178 11.35 -19.52 -14.34
CA GLN A 178 10.33 -18.99 -13.42
C GLN A 178 10.92 -17.87 -12.56
N PRO A 179 10.29 -16.69 -12.47
CA PRO A 179 10.69 -15.68 -11.50
C PRO A 179 10.59 -16.24 -10.08
N PRO A 180 11.62 -16.04 -9.22
CA PRO A 180 11.56 -16.48 -7.82
C PRO A 180 10.36 -15.89 -7.07
N ALA A 181 9.96 -16.53 -5.98
CA ALA A 181 9.04 -15.92 -5.00
C ALA A 181 9.56 -14.51 -4.62
N ALA A 182 8.65 -13.53 -4.57
CA ALA A 182 8.94 -12.10 -4.38
C ALA A 182 9.70 -11.40 -5.53
N PHE A 183 9.71 -11.93 -6.75
CA PHE A 183 10.31 -11.22 -7.88
C PHE A 183 9.62 -9.88 -8.16
N LEU A 184 8.29 -9.83 -8.13
CA LEU A 184 7.54 -8.58 -8.38
C LEU A 184 7.92 -7.50 -7.36
N ASP A 185 8.07 -7.85 -6.08
CA ASP A 185 8.49 -6.92 -5.03
C ASP A 185 9.87 -6.32 -5.30
N ASN A 186 10.85 -7.17 -5.59
CA ASN A 186 12.21 -6.70 -5.90
C ASN A 186 12.23 -5.82 -7.16
N LEU A 187 11.48 -6.20 -8.19
CA LEU A 187 11.34 -5.42 -9.41
C LEU A 187 10.71 -4.05 -9.12
N LEU A 188 9.60 -4.02 -8.38
CA LEU A 188 8.86 -2.80 -8.07
C LEU A 188 9.74 -1.85 -7.25
N LEU A 189 10.35 -2.33 -6.17
CA LEU A 189 11.21 -1.53 -5.30
C LEU A 189 12.45 -1.04 -6.05
N GLY A 190 13.13 -1.90 -6.80
CA GLY A 190 14.31 -1.51 -7.58
C GLY A 190 13.99 -0.45 -8.64
N GLN A 191 12.86 -0.60 -9.36
CA GLN A 191 12.44 0.41 -10.34
C GLN A 191 11.99 1.71 -9.64
N TRP A 192 11.36 1.63 -8.47
CA TRP A 192 10.94 2.80 -7.70
C TRP A 192 12.14 3.61 -7.18
N GLU A 193 13.16 2.93 -6.65
CA GLU A 193 14.43 3.53 -6.22
C GLU A 193 15.20 4.15 -7.39
N ASP A 194 15.21 3.49 -8.55
CA ASP A 194 15.79 4.06 -9.77
C ASP A 194 15.12 5.40 -10.13
N ARG A 195 13.78 5.48 -10.14
CA ARG A 195 13.07 6.76 -10.38
C ARG A 195 13.34 7.79 -9.29
N MET A 196 13.61 7.36 -8.05
CA MET A 196 14.01 8.24 -6.96
C MET A 196 15.38 8.85 -7.23
N SER A 197 16.34 8.03 -7.68
CA SER A 197 17.68 8.49 -8.06
C SER A 197 17.68 9.48 -9.23
N GLN A 198 16.70 9.33 -10.14
CA GLN A 198 16.46 10.24 -11.27
C GLN A 198 15.76 11.56 -10.87
N GLY A 199 15.30 11.69 -9.62
CA GLY A 199 14.68 12.91 -9.11
C GLY A 199 13.25 13.14 -9.61
N LEU A 200 12.51 12.08 -9.96
CA LEU A 200 11.13 12.20 -10.45
C LEU A 200 10.10 12.47 -9.33
N PHE A 201 10.49 12.31 -8.07
CA PHE A 201 9.62 12.53 -6.92
C PHE A 201 9.65 13.99 -6.47
N ARG A 202 8.51 14.46 -5.94
CA ARG A 202 8.38 15.85 -5.48
C ARG A 202 9.12 16.13 -4.17
N TYR A 203 9.44 15.10 -3.40
CA TYR A 203 10.17 15.13 -2.14
C TYR A 203 10.64 13.71 -1.81
N ASP A 204 11.60 13.62 -0.89
CA ASP A 204 12.08 12.35 -0.37
C ASP A 204 11.19 11.91 0.80
N VAL A 205 10.47 10.80 0.61
CA VAL A 205 9.57 10.23 1.61
C VAL A 205 10.30 9.47 2.72
N THR A 206 11.54 9.05 2.48
CA THR A 206 12.34 8.30 3.47
C THR A 206 12.76 9.18 4.65
N LEU A 207 12.64 10.50 4.50
CA LEU A 207 12.89 11.49 5.55
C LEU A 207 11.64 11.75 6.41
N CYS A 208 10.48 11.21 6.06
CA CYS A 208 9.26 11.39 6.84
C CYS A 208 9.36 10.65 8.18
N GLU A 209 9.02 11.35 9.25
CA GLU A 209 9.03 10.78 10.59
C GLU A 209 7.77 9.94 10.81
N THR A 210 7.96 8.68 11.19
CA THR A 210 6.89 7.72 11.45
C THR A 210 7.07 7.10 12.83
N ARG A 211 5.99 6.99 13.60
CA ARG A 211 5.96 6.34 14.91
C ARG A 211 4.65 5.60 15.15
N ILE A 212 4.71 4.53 15.94
CA ILE A 212 3.51 3.89 16.48
C ILE A 212 3.04 4.75 17.67
N ILE A 213 1.77 5.17 17.62
CA ILE A 213 1.08 5.83 18.71
C ILE A 213 0.84 4.79 19.82
N PRO A 214 1.28 5.05 21.07
CA PRO A 214 0.99 4.16 22.19
C PRO A 214 -0.51 3.99 22.42
N GLY A 215 -0.96 2.77 22.65
CA GLY A 215 -2.37 2.44 22.88
C GLY A 215 -2.70 1.00 22.47
N ASN A 216 -3.98 0.62 22.55
CA ASN A 216 -4.45 -0.73 22.26
C ASN A 216 -4.49 -1.03 20.76
N TYR A 217 -4.77 -0.02 19.93
CA TYR A 217 -4.88 -0.14 18.48
C TYR A 217 -3.52 0.00 17.79
N GLY A 218 -2.59 0.75 18.40
CA GLY A 218 -1.27 0.99 17.83
C GLY A 218 -1.35 1.70 16.48
N PHE A 219 -2.12 2.79 16.41
CA PHE A 219 -2.19 3.68 15.26
C PHE A 219 -0.80 4.14 14.82
N ILE A 220 -0.59 4.31 13.51
CA ILE A 220 0.71 4.71 12.98
C ILE A 220 0.61 6.18 12.60
N ALA A 221 1.35 7.05 13.28
CA ALA A 221 1.44 8.45 12.91
C ALA A 221 2.64 8.65 11.98
N GLN A 222 2.43 9.37 10.88
CA GLN A 222 3.51 9.80 10.00
C GLN A 222 3.37 11.28 9.64
N LEU A 223 4.47 12.01 9.70
CA LEU A 223 4.51 13.43 9.37
C LEU A 223 4.95 13.67 7.92
N ASN A 224 4.01 14.15 7.09
CA ASN A 224 4.23 14.47 5.67
C ASN A 224 4.04 15.97 5.40
N GLU A 225 4.95 16.79 5.92
CA GLU A 225 4.93 18.25 5.75
C GLU A 225 5.06 18.67 4.28
N GLY A 226 4.32 19.70 3.88
CA GLY A 226 4.39 20.25 2.52
C GLY A 226 3.81 19.37 1.41
N ARG A 227 3.44 18.10 1.69
CA ARG A 227 2.75 17.22 0.72
C ARG A 227 1.44 17.84 0.25
N HIS A 228 0.65 18.37 1.18
CA HIS A 228 -0.65 18.99 0.89
C HIS A 228 -0.53 20.25 0.01
N MET A 229 0.56 21.02 0.12
CA MET A 229 0.80 22.23 -0.69
C MET A 229 1.06 21.91 -2.17
N LYS A 230 1.54 20.69 -2.46
CA LYS A 230 1.77 20.20 -3.83
C LYS A 230 0.59 19.37 -4.35
N LYS A 231 -0.44 19.14 -3.52
CA LYS A 231 -1.62 18.38 -3.91
C LYS A 231 -2.43 19.19 -4.92
N ARG A 232 -2.86 18.54 -5.99
CA ARG A 232 -3.76 19.19 -6.97
C ARG A 232 -5.12 19.44 -6.30
N PRO A 233 -5.78 20.58 -6.56
CA PRO A 233 -7.15 20.79 -6.12
C PRO A 233 -8.06 19.70 -6.68
N THR A 234 -9.09 19.33 -5.93
CA THR A 234 -10.14 18.44 -6.44
C THR A 234 -10.91 19.17 -7.54
N GLU A 235 -10.85 18.66 -8.77
CA GLU A 235 -11.50 19.28 -9.94
C GLU A 235 -12.91 18.71 -10.21
N PHE A 236 -13.45 17.89 -9.32
CA PHE A 236 -14.75 17.21 -9.46
C PHE A 236 -15.67 17.48 -8.27
N ARG A 237 -16.93 17.12 -8.47
CA ARG A 237 -17.97 17.23 -7.45
C ARG A 237 -17.70 16.27 -6.30
N VAL A 238 -17.81 16.72 -5.07
CA VAL A 238 -17.56 15.86 -3.89
C VAL A 238 -18.83 15.12 -3.47
N ASP A 239 -20.01 15.62 -3.87
CA ASP A 239 -21.33 15.07 -3.55
C ASP A 239 -21.77 13.90 -4.45
N GLN A 240 -20.94 13.52 -5.44
CA GLN A 240 -21.25 12.43 -6.37
C GLN A 240 -20.10 11.44 -6.52
N VAL A 241 -20.38 10.17 -6.20
CA VAL A 241 -19.42 9.06 -6.29
C VAL A 241 -19.12 8.72 -7.76
N LEU A 242 -20.14 8.65 -8.60
CA LEU A 242 -19.98 8.37 -10.03
C LEU A 242 -20.05 9.65 -10.85
N GLN A 243 -18.97 9.92 -11.59
CA GLN A 243 -18.90 11.04 -12.52
C GLN A 243 -18.23 10.58 -13.82
N PRO A 244 -18.65 11.11 -14.98
CA PRO A 244 -18.02 10.78 -16.26
C PRO A 244 -16.55 11.21 -16.25
N PHE A 245 -15.72 10.46 -16.97
CA PHE A 245 -14.35 10.87 -17.26
C PHE A 245 -14.35 12.20 -18.02
N ASP A 246 -13.37 13.06 -17.70
CA ASP A 246 -13.20 14.36 -18.35
C ASP A 246 -11.75 14.52 -18.81
N ASP A 247 -11.54 14.43 -20.13
CA ASP A 247 -10.21 14.54 -20.72
C ASP A 247 -9.59 15.94 -20.52
N ASN A 248 -10.37 16.98 -20.23
CA ASN A 248 -9.82 18.31 -20.00
C ASN A 248 -9.12 18.42 -18.64
N LYS A 249 -9.58 17.65 -17.65
CA LYS A 249 -9.03 17.61 -16.28
C LYS A 249 -7.76 16.77 -16.23
N PHE A 250 -7.03 16.85 -15.12
CA PHE A 250 -5.86 15.97 -14.99
C PHE A 250 -6.28 14.48 -15.02
N ASN A 251 -5.56 13.68 -15.80
CA ASN A 251 -5.76 12.24 -15.91
C ASN A 251 -4.44 11.54 -16.27
N PHE A 252 -4.35 10.21 -16.07
CA PHE A 252 -3.09 9.48 -16.22
C PHE A 252 -2.59 9.31 -17.66
N THR A 253 -3.40 9.59 -18.69
CA THR A 253 -2.87 9.64 -20.08
C THR A 253 -1.84 10.77 -20.26
N LYS A 254 -1.80 11.73 -19.33
CA LYS A 254 -0.97 12.93 -19.39
C LYS A 254 0.37 12.81 -18.66
N ILE A 255 0.60 11.73 -17.89
CA ILE A 255 1.90 11.53 -17.21
C ILE A 255 2.97 11.09 -18.21
N GLY A 256 4.23 11.35 -17.88
CA GLY A 256 5.37 10.90 -18.68
C GLY A 256 5.64 9.40 -18.51
N GLN A 257 6.11 8.73 -19.55
CA GLN A 257 6.47 7.31 -19.48
C GLN A 257 7.66 7.03 -18.56
N GLU A 258 8.48 8.03 -18.26
CA GLU A 258 9.53 7.95 -17.24
C GLU A 258 8.98 7.65 -15.83
N GLU A 259 7.72 8.01 -15.57
CA GLU A 259 7.02 7.70 -14.31
C GLU A 259 6.55 6.24 -14.25
N VAL A 260 6.52 5.51 -15.37
CA VAL A 260 6.07 4.11 -15.44
C VAL A 260 7.20 3.17 -15.02
N LEU A 261 6.88 2.22 -14.14
CA LEU A 261 7.78 1.13 -13.75
C LEU A 261 7.72 -0.01 -14.79
N PHE A 262 6.50 -0.46 -15.09
CA PHE A 262 6.22 -1.52 -16.05
C PHE A 262 4.71 -1.57 -16.37
N ARG A 263 4.36 -2.24 -17.47
CA ARG A 263 3.01 -2.74 -17.76
C ARG A 263 2.73 -3.98 -16.93
N PHE A 264 1.49 -4.16 -16.49
CA PHE A 264 1.06 -5.29 -15.67
C PHE A 264 -0.13 -5.99 -16.33
N GLU A 265 0.13 -7.13 -16.97
CA GLU A 265 -0.84 -7.82 -17.85
C GLU A 265 -0.93 -9.31 -17.52
N GLN A 266 -1.99 -9.99 -17.94
CA GLN A 266 -2.12 -11.43 -17.73
C GLN A 266 -1.25 -12.21 -18.73
N SER A 267 -0.56 -13.26 -18.27
CA SER A 267 0.21 -14.17 -19.13
C SER A 267 -0.68 -15.06 -20.01
N ASN A 268 -0.22 -15.40 -21.21
CA ASN A 268 -0.91 -16.38 -22.08
C ASN A 268 -0.58 -17.84 -21.75
N ASP A 269 0.55 -18.10 -21.09
CA ASP A 269 1.10 -19.43 -20.81
C ASP A 269 1.00 -19.84 -19.33
N ASN A 270 0.23 -19.07 -18.54
CA ASN A 270 0.02 -19.28 -17.11
C ASN A 270 1.29 -19.19 -16.25
N ASN A 271 2.33 -18.48 -16.71
CA ASN A 271 3.55 -18.25 -15.95
C ASN A 271 3.81 -16.75 -15.77
N ALA A 272 4.44 -16.39 -14.66
CA ALA A 272 4.91 -15.03 -14.47
C ALA A 272 6.16 -14.79 -15.35
N HIS A 273 6.22 -13.65 -16.04
CA HIS A 273 7.37 -13.27 -16.85
C HIS A 273 7.66 -11.79 -16.73
N TYR A 274 8.93 -11.43 -16.93
CA TYR A 274 9.34 -10.05 -17.05
C TYR A 274 10.12 -9.81 -18.34
N PHE A 275 9.65 -8.84 -19.11
CA PHE A 275 10.26 -8.39 -20.33
C PHE A 275 10.73 -6.95 -20.13
N PRO A 276 12.05 -6.69 -19.98
CA PRO A 276 12.58 -5.34 -19.75
C PRO A 276 12.18 -4.34 -20.84
N VAL A 277 12.00 -4.82 -22.07
CA VAL A 277 11.58 -4.03 -23.22
C VAL A 277 10.55 -4.82 -24.02
N SER A 278 9.29 -4.41 -23.99
CA SER A 278 8.22 -5.04 -24.75
C SER A 278 7.41 -3.99 -25.52
N PRO A 279 7.16 -4.17 -26.83
CA PRO A 279 6.33 -3.26 -27.60
C PRO A 279 4.90 -3.28 -27.05
N VAL A 280 4.30 -2.09 -26.92
CA VAL A 280 2.85 -1.99 -26.74
C VAL A 280 2.22 -2.40 -28.08
N THR A 281 1.57 -3.56 -28.14
CA THR A 281 0.99 -4.06 -29.40
C THR A 281 -0.32 -3.34 -29.70
N ALA A 282 -0.65 -3.16 -30.98
CA ALA A 282 -1.92 -2.53 -31.38
C ALA A 282 -3.15 -3.36 -30.96
N ASP A 283 -2.96 -4.65 -30.68
CA ASP A 283 -4.00 -5.56 -30.21
C ASP A 283 -4.23 -5.42 -28.68
N SER A 284 -3.27 -4.85 -27.93
CA SER A 284 -3.40 -4.55 -26.50
C SER A 284 -4.08 -3.20 -26.29
N ASN A 285 -5.31 -3.05 -26.79
CA ASN A 285 -5.99 -1.75 -26.88
C ASN A 285 -6.24 -1.04 -25.53
N SER A 286 -5.87 -1.63 -24.40
CA SER A 286 -5.73 -0.89 -23.15
C SER A 286 -4.78 -1.56 -22.17
N SER A 287 -3.48 -1.28 -22.30
CA SER A 287 -2.48 -1.72 -21.32
C SER A 287 -2.75 -1.12 -19.94
N SER A 288 -2.67 -1.97 -18.92
CA SER A 288 -2.60 -1.57 -17.52
C SER A 288 -1.16 -1.29 -17.13
N VAL A 289 -0.92 -0.22 -16.38
CA VAL A 289 0.44 0.20 -16.01
C VAL A 289 0.59 0.35 -14.50
N VAL A 290 1.80 0.10 -14.03
CA VAL A 290 2.25 0.47 -12.69
C VAL A 290 3.20 1.65 -12.82
N ALA A 291 2.86 2.77 -12.16
CA ALA A 291 3.63 4.01 -12.20
C ALA A 291 3.95 4.50 -10.79
N ILE A 292 5.00 5.30 -10.62
CA ILE A 292 5.28 5.93 -9.32
C ILE A 292 4.16 6.89 -8.95
N ASN A 293 3.85 6.98 -7.65
CA ASN A 293 3.18 8.17 -7.16
C ASN A 293 4.24 9.25 -6.92
N VAL A 294 4.30 10.27 -7.77
CA VAL A 294 5.26 11.39 -7.63
C VAL A 294 5.11 12.20 -6.33
N SER A 295 4.03 11.98 -5.56
CA SER A 295 3.82 12.51 -4.20
C SER A 295 3.61 11.36 -3.20
N PRO A 296 4.65 10.54 -2.99
CA PRO A 296 4.56 9.25 -2.29
C PRO A 296 4.20 9.46 -0.82
N ILE A 297 3.32 8.63 -0.29
CA ILE A 297 3.02 8.62 1.15
C ILE A 297 4.09 7.83 1.91
N GLU A 298 4.55 6.72 1.34
CA GLU A 298 5.53 5.83 1.95
C GLU A 298 6.44 5.25 0.86
N TYR A 299 7.48 4.54 1.27
CA TYR A 299 8.38 3.77 0.45
C TYR A 299 7.64 2.79 -0.49
N GLY A 300 8.09 2.74 -1.74
CA GLY A 300 7.46 1.92 -2.79
C GLY A 300 6.06 2.39 -3.19
N HIS A 301 5.66 3.63 -2.89
CA HIS A 301 4.32 4.11 -3.25
C HIS A 301 4.14 4.23 -4.77
N VAL A 302 3.30 3.36 -5.32
CA VAL A 302 2.94 3.26 -6.74
C VAL A 302 1.44 3.41 -6.97
N LEU A 303 1.08 3.60 -8.23
CA LEU A 303 -0.27 3.61 -8.75
C LEU A 303 -0.42 2.45 -9.74
N LEU A 304 -1.42 1.60 -9.54
CA LEU A 304 -1.90 0.68 -10.57
C LEU A 304 -3.02 1.38 -11.33
N ILE A 305 -2.84 1.57 -12.64
CA ILE A 305 -3.78 2.27 -13.52
C ILE A 305 -4.26 1.26 -14.56
N PRO A 306 -5.45 0.67 -14.35
CA PRO A 306 -6.03 -0.27 -15.30
C PRO A 306 -6.32 0.41 -16.64
N HIS A 307 -6.01 -0.26 -17.73
CA HIS A 307 -6.53 0.08 -19.06
C HIS A 307 -6.41 1.59 -19.41
N VAL A 308 -5.20 2.15 -19.35
CA VAL A 308 -4.95 3.62 -19.33
C VAL A 308 -5.65 4.38 -20.46
N LEU A 309 -5.75 3.79 -21.65
CA LEU A 309 -6.36 4.42 -22.83
C LEU A 309 -7.88 4.31 -22.87
N ASP A 310 -8.49 3.42 -22.09
CA ASP A 310 -9.94 3.30 -21.97
C ASP A 310 -10.54 4.44 -21.14
N CYS A 311 -9.71 5.21 -20.46
CA CYS A 311 -10.10 6.40 -19.70
C CYS A 311 -11.23 6.09 -18.70
N LEU A 312 -11.14 4.92 -18.05
CA LEU A 312 -12.13 4.49 -17.07
C LEU A 312 -12.23 5.54 -15.95
N PRO A 313 -13.44 6.03 -15.60
CA PRO A 313 -13.59 6.94 -14.45
C PRO A 313 -13.24 6.21 -13.14
N GLN A 314 -13.08 6.93 -12.03
CA GLN A 314 -12.77 6.35 -10.71
C GLN A 314 -13.98 5.59 -10.14
N ARG A 315 -14.26 4.42 -10.71
CA ARG A 315 -15.33 3.49 -10.38
C ARG A 315 -14.78 2.07 -10.37
N ILE A 316 -15.24 1.22 -9.46
CA ILE A 316 -14.88 -0.20 -9.47
C ILE A 316 -15.70 -0.93 -10.54
N ASP A 317 -15.02 -1.86 -11.21
CA ASP A 317 -15.56 -2.94 -12.05
C ASP A 317 -14.84 -4.26 -11.71
N HIS A 318 -15.36 -5.38 -12.23
CA HIS A 318 -14.85 -6.71 -11.92
C HIS A 318 -13.41 -6.92 -12.39
N ASP A 319 -13.10 -6.52 -13.62
CA ASP A 319 -11.82 -6.79 -14.28
C ASP A 319 -10.69 -6.03 -13.60
N SER A 320 -10.91 -4.74 -13.35
CA SER A 320 -9.94 -3.84 -12.72
C SER A 320 -9.71 -4.19 -11.25
N PHE A 321 -10.74 -4.64 -10.52
CA PHE A 321 -10.59 -5.07 -9.14
C PHE A 321 -9.81 -6.39 -9.05
N LEU A 322 -10.12 -7.36 -9.92
CA LEU A 322 -9.38 -8.62 -10.01
C LEU A 322 -7.90 -8.39 -10.34
N LEU A 323 -7.61 -7.44 -11.23
CA LEU A 323 -6.24 -7.03 -11.55
C LEU A 323 -5.48 -6.55 -10.30
N ALA A 324 -6.12 -5.78 -9.42
CA ALA A 324 -5.53 -5.34 -8.16
C ALA A 324 -5.25 -6.52 -7.22
N LEU A 325 -6.15 -7.52 -7.13
CA LEU A 325 -5.92 -8.73 -6.34
C LEU A 325 -4.75 -9.56 -6.90
N HIS A 326 -4.62 -9.66 -8.22
CA HIS A 326 -3.46 -10.28 -8.85
C HIS A 326 -2.16 -9.58 -8.49
N MET A 327 -2.13 -8.25 -8.49
CA MET A 327 -0.93 -7.49 -8.06
C MET A 327 -0.57 -7.79 -6.60
N ALA A 328 -1.54 -7.80 -5.69
CA ALA A 328 -1.31 -8.13 -4.28
C ALA A 328 -0.76 -9.56 -4.09
N LYS A 329 -1.30 -10.53 -4.84
CA LYS A 329 -0.86 -11.93 -4.79
C LYS A 329 0.52 -12.15 -5.38
N GLU A 330 0.85 -11.47 -6.48
CA GLU A 330 2.15 -11.60 -7.14
C GLU A 330 3.27 -10.91 -6.36
N ALA A 331 2.96 -9.83 -5.63
CA ALA A 331 3.87 -9.23 -4.67
C ALA A 331 4.25 -10.25 -3.59
N ALA A 332 3.24 -10.95 -3.05
CA ALA A 332 3.41 -11.98 -2.03
C ALA A 332 4.07 -11.47 -0.73
N ASP A 333 3.90 -10.18 -0.42
CA ASP A 333 4.31 -9.54 0.83
C ASP A 333 3.08 -8.99 1.59
N PRO A 334 2.83 -9.43 2.84
CA PRO A 334 1.69 -8.94 3.63
C PRO A 334 1.81 -7.46 4.03
N PHE A 335 3.00 -6.86 3.94
CA PHE A 335 3.22 -5.44 4.18
C PHE A 335 3.01 -4.58 2.94
N PHE A 336 2.87 -5.18 1.77
CA PHE A 336 2.41 -4.52 0.56
C PHE A 336 0.88 -4.50 0.52
N ARG A 337 0.30 -3.29 0.56
CA ARG A 337 -1.15 -3.11 0.59
C ARG A 337 -1.58 -2.29 -0.60
N LEU A 338 -2.72 -2.64 -1.16
CA LEU A 338 -3.39 -1.81 -2.16
C LEU A 338 -4.58 -1.11 -1.53
N GLY A 339 -4.76 0.15 -1.89
CA GLY A 339 -5.82 1.01 -1.43
C GLY A 339 -6.59 1.60 -2.60
N TYR A 340 -7.91 1.63 -2.48
CA TYR A 340 -8.81 2.32 -3.38
C TYR A 340 -9.63 3.35 -2.62
N ASN A 341 -9.86 4.49 -3.27
CA ASN A 341 -10.73 5.54 -2.79
C ASN A 341 -11.77 5.83 -3.89
N SER A 342 -13.05 5.86 -3.56
CA SER A 342 -14.08 6.37 -4.47
C SER A 342 -14.05 7.90 -4.51
N LEU A 343 -14.70 8.52 -5.51
CA LEU A 343 -15.06 9.94 -5.37
C LEU A 343 -16.01 10.09 -4.17
N GLY A 344 -15.92 11.22 -3.46
CA GLY A 344 -16.59 11.42 -2.16
C GLY A 344 -15.84 10.79 -0.96
N ALA A 345 -14.93 9.84 -1.20
CA ALA A 345 -14.09 9.19 -0.19
C ALA A 345 -12.59 9.51 -0.37
N PHE A 346 -12.32 10.77 -0.74
CA PHE A 346 -10.97 11.33 -0.90
C PHE A 346 -10.08 10.77 -2.02
N ALA A 347 -10.68 10.15 -3.05
CA ALA A 347 -10.06 10.15 -4.37
C ALA A 347 -9.76 11.60 -4.80
N THR A 348 -8.79 11.79 -5.69
CA THR A 348 -8.37 13.15 -6.15
C THR A 348 -8.24 13.26 -7.66
N ILE A 349 -8.39 12.15 -8.37
CA ILE A 349 -8.31 12.05 -9.83
C ILE A 349 -9.48 11.17 -10.26
N ASN A 350 -10.25 11.62 -11.26
CA ASN A 350 -11.32 10.83 -11.87
C ASN A 350 -10.81 10.04 -13.08
N HIS A 351 -9.87 9.14 -12.83
CA HIS A 351 -9.35 8.14 -13.76
C HIS A 351 -8.98 6.94 -12.89
N LEU A 352 -9.58 5.78 -13.15
CA LEU A 352 -9.45 4.58 -12.35
C LEU A 352 -8.00 4.29 -11.98
N HIS A 353 -7.73 4.25 -10.68
CA HIS A 353 -6.44 3.85 -10.14
C HIS A 353 -6.60 3.26 -8.74
N PHE A 354 -5.69 2.34 -8.44
CA PHE A 354 -5.39 1.87 -7.09
C PHE A 354 -4.04 2.47 -6.67
N GLN A 355 -3.87 2.68 -5.37
CA GLN A 355 -2.61 3.10 -4.77
C GLN A 355 -2.01 1.90 -4.04
N ALA A 356 -0.70 1.78 -3.97
CA ALA A 356 -0.06 0.73 -3.19
C ALA A 356 1.23 1.23 -2.58
N TYR A 357 1.61 0.75 -1.40
CA TYR A 357 2.93 0.97 -0.82
C TYR A 357 3.28 -0.12 0.20
N TYR A 358 4.54 -0.13 0.63
CA TYR A 358 5.04 -1.02 1.67
C TYR A 358 5.09 -0.29 3.00
N LEU A 359 4.51 -0.86 4.05
CA LEU A 359 4.75 -0.41 5.41
C LEU A 359 4.93 -1.62 6.32
N MET A 360 6.13 -1.76 6.86
CA MET A 360 6.58 -2.89 7.69
C MET A 360 5.99 -2.84 9.12
N ALA A 361 4.67 -2.63 9.21
CA ALA A 361 3.89 -2.70 10.42
C ALA A 361 2.47 -3.18 10.06
N PRO A 362 1.82 -4.01 10.90
CA PRO A 362 0.41 -4.32 10.74
C PRO A 362 -0.41 -3.05 10.96
N PHE A 363 -1.35 -2.78 10.06
CA PHE A 363 -2.28 -1.68 10.22
C PHE A 363 -3.22 -1.97 11.40
N PRO A 364 -3.65 -0.94 12.15
CA PRO A 364 -4.62 -1.09 13.23
C PRO A 364 -5.87 -1.88 12.82
N VAL A 365 -6.39 -1.65 11.62
CA VAL A 365 -7.59 -2.34 11.14
C VAL A 365 -7.39 -3.85 10.94
N GLU A 366 -6.17 -4.27 10.60
CA GLU A 366 -5.85 -5.69 10.42
C GLU A 366 -5.88 -6.47 11.74
N LYS A 367 -5.71 -5.76 12.86
CA LYS A 367 -5.78 -6.31 14.22
C LYS A 367 -7.18 -6.22 14.81
N ALA A 368 -8.10 -5.49 14.17
CA ALA A 368 -9.45 -5.31 14.68
C ALA A 368 -10.20 -6.66 14.68
N PRO A 369 -10.93 -6.98 15.76
CA PRO A 369 -11.78 -8.17 15.79
C PRO A 369 -12.89 -8.04 14.76
N THR A 370 -13.38 -9.19 14.29
CA THR A 370 -14.46 -9.26 13.30
C THR A 370 -15.50 -10.27 13.72
N GLU A 371 -16.76 -9.99 13.40
CA GLU A 371 -17.89 -10.90 13.61
C GLU A 371 -18.45 -11.34 12.27
N ARG A 372 -18.45 -12.65 12.02
CA ARG A 372 -19.00 -13.21 10.79
C ARG A 372 -20.50 -12.95 10.72
N ILE A 373 -20.96 -12.45 9.58
CA ILE A 373 -22.39 -12.25 9.34
C ILE A 373 -23.00 -13.60 8.94
N ILE A 374 -23.96 -14.08 9.75
CA ILE A 374 -24.64 -15.36 9.52
C ILE A 374 -25.75 -15.16 8.48
N ARG A 375 -25.87 -16.11 7.55
CA ARG A 375 -26.63 -15.97 6.30
C ARG A 375 -27.88 -16.85 6.31
N ARG A 376 -28.97 -16.36 5.75
CA ARG A 376 -30.19 -17.11 5.39
C ARG A 376 -30.02 -17.75 4.01
N GLY A 377 -30.51 -18.99 3.84
CA GLY A 377 -30.53 -19.71 2.57
C GLY A 377 -29.28 -20.56 2.27
N LYS A 378 -29.27 -21.24 1.12
CA LYS A 378 -28.09 -22.03 0.68
C LYS A 378 -26.87 -21.11 0.62
N LEU A 379 -25.74 -21.58 1.18
CA LEU A 379 -24.46 -20.89 1.01
C LEU A 379 -24.27 -20.54 -0.48
N PRO A 380 -23.85 -19.32 -0.81
CA PRO A 380 -23.41 -19.05 -2.16
C PRO A 380 -22.27 -20.02 -2.43
N ASN A 381 -22.29 -20.66 -3.60
CA ASN A 381 -21.29 -21.66 -3.98
C ASN A 381 -19.89 -21.04 -4.19
N SER A 382 -19.69 -19.78 -3.76
CA SER A 382 -18.47 -19.00 -3.89
C SER A 382 -17.50 -19.23 -2.74
N GLY A 383 -17.95 -19.65 -1.55
CA GLY A 383 -17.07 -19.91 -0.39
C GLY A 383 -16.53 -18.67 0.33
N VAL A 384 -16.91 -17.46 -0.10
CA VAL A 384 -16.45 -16.19 0.50
C VAL A 384 -17.14 -15.98 1.84
N MET A 385 -16.37 -15.60 2.87
CA MET A 385 -16.85 -15.16 4.18
C MET A 385 -16.95 -13.63 4.21
N ILE A 386 -18.01 -13.13 4.85
CA ILE A 386 -18.23 -11.69 5.06
C ILE A 386 -18.44 -11.48 6.54
N SER A 387 -17.65 -10.57 7.12
CA SER A 387 -17.70 -10.21 8.53
C SER A 387 -17.88 -8.70 8.67
N LYS A 388 -18.53 -8.25 9.75
CA LYS A 388 -18.49 -6.85 10.17
C LYS A 388 -17.30 -6.64 11.10
N MET A 389 -16.67 -5.47 11.04
CA MET A 389 -15.62 -5.11 11.98
C MET A 389 -16.21 -4.78 13.36
N LEU A 390 -15.48 -5.11 14.41
CA LEU A 390 -15.81 -4.80 15.80
C LEU A 390 -14.69 -3.96 16.41
N ASN A 391 -15.05 -3.16 17.42
CA ASN A 391 -14.10 -2.36 18.22
C ASN A 391 -13.12 -1.55 17.35
N TYR A 392 -13.61 -0.89 16.31
CA TYR A 392 -12.83 -0.01 15.45
C TYR A 392 -13.64 1.27 15.19
N PRO A 393 -13.04 2.46 15.08
CA PRO A 393 -13.80 3.72 15.02
C PRO A 393 -14.62 3.87 13.73
N VAL A 394 -14.26 3.13 12.67
CA VAL A 394 -14.98 3.13 11.39
C VAL A 394 -15.72 1.81 11.24
N GLN A 395 -17.02 1.86 10.97
CA GLN A 395 -17.78 0.67 10.62
C GLN A 395 -17.39 0.19 9.21
N GLY A 396 -17.24 -1.13 9.05
CA GLY A 396 -16.77 -1.71 7.79
C GLY A 396 -16.98 -3.21 7.71
N PHE A 397 -16.73 -3.74 6.52
CA PHE A 397 -16.84 -5.17 6.21
C PHE A 397 -15.47 -5.75 5.90
N VAL A 398 -15.29 -7.03 6.23
CA VAL A 398 -14.11 -7.82 5.90
C VAL A 398 -14.55 -9.02 5.06
N PHE A 399 -13.88 -9.21 3.93
CA PHE A 399 -14.11 -10.29 2.99
C PHE A 399 -12.88 -11.18 2.91
N GLU A 400 -13.08 -12.48 3.09
CA GLU A 400 -12.02 -13.49 3.17
C GLU A 400 -12.48 -14.81 2.55
N GLY A 401 -11.51 -15.65 2.14
CA GLY A 401 -11.80 -16.97 1.59
C GLY A 401 -12.31 -16.90 0.15
N GLY A 402 -13.22 -17.80 -0.20
CA GLY A 402 -13.62 -18.05 -1.58
C GLY A 402 -13.02 -19.35 -2.14
N ASN A 403 -13.72 -19.98 -3.06
CA ASN A 403 -13.24 -21.17 -3.78
C ASN A 403 -12.16 -20.80 -4.81
N SER A 404 -12.13 -19.53 -5.21
CA SER A 404 -11.12 -18.94 -6.06
C SER A 404 -10.94 -17.46 -5.71
N MET A 405 -9.82 -16.87 -6.14
CA MET A 405 -9.62 -15.41 -6.06
C MET A 405 -10.72 -14.64 -6.81
N GLN A 406 -11.25 -15.21 -7.90
CA GLN A 406 -12.35 -14.60 -8.66
C GLN A 406 -13.59 -14.46 -7.79
N ASP A 407 -13.92 -15.50 -7.00
CA ASP A 407 -15.08 -15.47 -6.11
C ASP A 407 -14.99 -14.34 -5.08
N LEU A 408 -13.80 -14.17 -4.47
CA LEU A 408 -13.53 -13.07 -3.54
C LEU A 408 -13.62 -11.71 -4.24
N SER A 409 -12.96 -11.59 -5.40
CA SER A 409 -12.96 -10.39 -6.24
C SER A 409 -14.37 -9.95 -6.61
N ASP A 410 -15.18 -10.87 -7.15
CA ASP A 410 -16.53 -10.58 -7.63
C ASP A 410 -17.46 -10.21 -6.48
N THR A 411 -17.34 -10.88 -5.33
CA THR A 411 -18.16 -10.57 -4.15
C THR A 411 -17.89 -9.14 -3.65
N VAL A 412 -16.62 -8.73 -3.59
CA VAL A 412 -16.26 -7.36 -3.19
C VAL A 412 -16.61 -6.35 -4.26
N ALA A 413 -16.33 -6.65 -5.54
CA ALA A 413 -16.65 -5.78 -6.66
C ALA A 413 -18.16 -5.51 -6.75
N ASN A 414 -19.00 -6.53 -6.59
CA ASN A 414 -20.46 -6.38 -6.53
C ASN A 414 -20.89 -5.42 -5.41
N SER A 415 -20.29 -5.57 -4.22
CA SER A 415 -20.55 -4.67 -3.09
C SER A 415 -20.15 -3.23 -3.41
N CYS A 416 -18.96 -3.02 -4.00
CA CYS A 416 -18.48 -1.71 -4.42
C CYS A 416 -19.35 -1.07 -5.51
N ILE A 417 -19.77 -1.86 -6.50
CA ILE A 417 -20.67 -1.46 -7.59
C ILE A 417 -22.02 -1.03 -7.03
N PHE A 418 -22.54 -1.75 -6.04
CA PHE A 418 -23.77 -1.34 -5.36
C PHE A 418 -23.59 0.03 -4.67
N LEU A 419 -22.53 0.19 -3.86
CA LEU A 419 -22.28 1.43 -3.13
C LEU A 419 -22.15 2.64 -4.06
N GLN A 420 -21.35 2.52 -5.13
CA GLN A 420 -21.19 3.62 -6.10
C GLN A 420 -22.48 3.95 -6.86
N ASN A 421 -23.31 2.96 -7.20
CA ASN A 421 -24.59 3.18 -7.87
C ASN A 421 -25.62 3.87 -6.95
N ASN A 422 -25.49 3.68 -5.63
CA ASN A 422 -26.34 4.31 -4.62
C ASN A 422 -25.71 5.58 -4.02
N ASN A 423 -24.66 6.11 -4.66
CA ASN A 423 -23.96 7.33 -4.24
C ASN A 423 -23.42 7.28 -2.81
N ILE A 424 -22.96 6.10 -2.35
CA ILE A 424 -22.35 5.91 -1.03
C ILE A 424 -20.84 5.93 -1.21
N PRO A 425 -20.11 6.92 -0.67
CA PRO A 425 -18.65 6.94 -0.76
C PRO A 425 -18.02 5.79 0.02
N TYR A 426 -16.91 5.23 -0.47
CA TYR A 426 -16.22 4.14 0.18
C TYR A 426 -14.72 4.07 -0.12
N ASN A 427 -14.01 3.36 0.75
CA ASN A 427 -12.61 2.97 0.59
C ASN A 427 -12.47 1.46 0.62
N VAL A 428 -11.45 0.94 -0.06
CA VAL A 428 -11.11 -0.49 -0.02
C VAL A 428 -9.65 -0.65 0.30
N LEU A 429 -9.32 -1.47 1.31
CA LEU A 429 -7.97 -1.93 1.58
C LEU A 429 -7.85 -3.40 1.20
N ILE A 430 -6.93 -3.72 0.31
CA ILE A 430 -6.52 -5.09 -0.02
C ILE A 430 -5.24 -5.38 0.76
N SER A 431 -5.29 -6.42 1.58
CA SER A 431 -4.22 -6.82 2.51
C SER A 431 -3.95 -8.32 2.41
N ASP A 432 -2.94 -8.79 3.16
CA ASP A 432 -2.61 -10.22 3.27
C ASP A 432 -2.46 -10.89 1.90
N CYS A 433 -1.63 -10.28 1.03
CA CYS A 433 -1.36 -10.77 -0.33
C CYS A 433 -2.64 -10.93 -1.20
N GLY A 434 -3.68 -10.15 -0.92
CA GLY A 434 -4.97 -10.23 -1.61
C GLY A 434 -5.97 -11.23 -1.02
N GLY A 435 -5.63 -11.88 0.10
CA GLY A 435 -6.50 -12.83 0.80
C GLY A 435 -7.53 -12.19 1.71
N ARG A 436 -7.30 -10.95 2.13
CA ARG A 436 -8.18 -10.22 3.07
C ARG A 436 -8.46 -8.81 2.58
N ILE A 437 -9.76 -8.49 2.44
CA ILE A 437 -10.21 -7.23 1.86
C ILE A 437 -11.14 -6.52 2.82
N PHE A 438 -10.84 -5.26 3.10
CA PHE A 438 -11.67 -4.39 3.94
C PHE A 438 -12.41 -3.38 3.08
N LEU A 439 -13.71 -3.23 3.32
CA LEU A 439 -14.58 -2.26 2.67
C LEU A 439 -15.14 -1.30 3.72
N PHE A 440 -14.88 0.00 3.54
CA PHE A 440 -15.29 1.06 4.45
C PHE A 440 -16.23 2.02 3.74
N PRO A 441 -17.56 1.85 3.85
CA PRO A 441 -18.49 2.92 3.55
C PRO A 441 -18.22 4.12 4.48
N GLN A 442 -18.18 5.33 3.95
CA GLN A 442 -17.92 6.54 4.75
C GLN A 442 -18.76 7.74 4.32
N CYS A 443 -18.90 8.72 5.21
CA CYS A 443 -19.67 9.95 4.98
C CYS A 443 -18.95 11.23 5.39
N PHE A 444 -17.62 11.21 5.59
CA PHE A 444 -16.90 12.37 6.12
C PHE A 444 -17.06 13.63 5.25
N ALA A 445 -16.93 13.50 3.93
CA ALA A 445 -17.05 14.65 3.03
C ALA A 445 -18.46 15.26 3.01
N GLU A 446 -19.49 14.43 3.20
CA GLU A 446 -20.88 14.87 3.36
C GLU A 446 -21.06 15.64 4.67
N LYS A 447 -20.58 15.08 5.79
CA LYS A 447 -20.59 15.76 7.10
C LYS A 447 -19.84 17.08 7.07
N GLN A 448 -18.71 17.17 6.34
CA GLN A 448 -17.99 18.43 6.14
C GLN A 448 -18.87 19.46 5.41
N ALA A 449 -19.58 19.05 4.36
CA ALA A 449 -20.48 19.93 3.61
C ALA A 449 -21.69 20.39 4.43
N LEU A 450 -22.17 19.55 5.35
CA LEU A 450 -23.26 19.86 6.29
C LEU A 450 -22.81 20.68 7.51
N GLY A 451 -21.50 20.88 7.71
CA GLY A 451 -20.95 21.59 8.86
C GLY A 451 -21.01 20.80 10.17
N GLU A 452 -21.12 19.47 10.09
CA GLU A 452 -21.24 18.58 11.25
C GLU A 452 -19.88 18.20 11.83
N VAL A 453 -18.78 18.40 11.09
CA VAL A 453 -17.42 18.15 11.54
C VAL A 453 -16.88 19.35 12.32
N SER A 454 -16.35 19.09 13.51
CA SER A 454 -15.78 20.15 14.36
C SER A 454 -14.63 20.92 13.69
N GLN A 455 -14.53 22.22 13.97
CA GLN A 455 -13.47 23.07 13.42
C GLN A 455 -12.07 22.58 13.80
N GLU A 456 -11.90 22.04 15.02
CA GLU A 456 -10.65 21.44 15.47
C GLU A 456 -10.15 20.36 14.51
N LEU A 457 -11.03 19.45 14.08
CA LEU A 457 -10.68 18.39 13.13
C LEU A 457 -10.46 18.94 11.71
N LEU A 458 -11.24 19.93 11.28
CA LEU A 458 -11.03 20.58 9.98
C LEU A 458 -9.65 21.27 9.89
N ASP A 459 -9.19 21.86 11.00
CA ASP A 459 -7.91 22.58 11.07
C ASP A 459 -6.69 21.64 10.96
N THR A 460 -6.84 20.36 11.30
CA THR A 460 -5.81 19.33 11.06
C THR A 460 -5.54 19.12 9.58
N LEU A 461 -6.52 19.48 8.73
CA LEU A 461 -6.55 19.22 7.30
C LEU A 461 -6.45 17.73 6.96
N VAL A 462 -6.62 16.79 7.89
CA VAL A 462 -6.54 15.37 7.57
C VAL A 462 -7.73 14.98 6.71
N ASN A 463 -7.46 14.33 5.58
CA ASN A 463 -8.48 13.78 4.70
C ASN A 463 -8.45 12.26 4.90
N PRO A 464 -9.43 11.68 5.58
CA PRO A 464 -9.43 10.27 5.92
C PRO A 464 -9.73 9.42 4.68
N ALA A 465 -8.69 9.14 3.90
CA ALA A 465 -8.73 8.21 2.79
C ALA A 465 -8.46 6.78 3.31
N VAL A 466 -8.30 5.82 2.41
CA VAL A 466 -8.06 4.42 2.75
C VAL A 466 -6.91 4.22 3.75
N TRP A 467 -5.83 4.98 3.64
CA TRP A 467 -4.66 4.82 4.52
C TRP A 467 -4.96 5.26 5.95
N GLU A 468 -5.55 6.44 6.12
CA GLU A 468 -5.91 6.97 7.43
C GLU A 468 -7.02 6.13 8.08
N ILE A 469 -8.07 5.77 7.33
CA ILE A 469 -9.15 4.92 7.83
C ILE A 469 -8.65 3.55 8.26
N SER A 470 -7.62 3.03 7.61
CA SER A 470 -7.02 1.74 8.00
C SER A 470 -6.06 1.87 9.18
N GLY A 471 -5.76 3.10 9.62
CA GLY A 471 -4.99 3.41 10.80
C GLY A 471 -3.54 3.88 10.56
N HIS A 472 -3.18 4.18 9.31
CA HIS A 472 -1.97 4.94 8.98
C HIS A 472 -2.30 6.43 8.87
N MET A 473 -2.14 7.15 9.97
CA MET A 473 -2.46 8.56 10.14
C MET A 473 -1.38 9.44 9.48
N VAL A 474 -1.63 9.87 8.24
CA VAL A 474 -0.74 10.78 7.51
C VAL A 474 -1.03 12.24 7.90
N LEU A 475 -0.25 12.74 8.84
CA LEU A 475 -0.40 14.06 9.47
C LEU A 475 0.36 15.12 8.68
N LYS A 476 -0.20 16.33 8.65
CA LYS A 476 0.28 17.43 7.80
C LYS A 476 1.06 18.49 8.55
N ARG A 477 0.87 18.59 9.87
CA ARG A 477 1.49 19.59 10.75
C ARG A 477 2.31 18.89 11.83
N ARG A 478 3.46 19.48 12.15
CA ARG A 478 4.33 19.04 13.24
C ARG A 478 3.59 18.88 14.56
N GLU A 479 2.77 19.89 14.91
CA GLU A 479 1.97 19.91 16.14
C GLU A 479 1.01 18.72 16.23
N ASP A 480 0.31 18.38 15.14
CA ASP A 480 -0.60 17.22 15.11
C ASP A 480 0.18 15.91 15.32
N TYR A 481 1.38 15.81 14.75
CA TYR A 481 2.22 14.62 14.88
C TYR A 481 2.81 14.44 16.27
N GLU A 482 3.30 15.52 16.88
CA GLU A 482 3.84 15.50 18.24
C GLU A 482 2.74 15.19 19.27
N ASN A 483 1.54 15.75 19.07
CA ASN A 483 0.39 15.53 19.94
C ASN A 483 -0.48 14.33 19.55
N ALA A 484 -0.10 13.56 18.52
CA ALA A 484 -0.89 12.43 18.05
C ALA A 484 -1.08 11.39 19.16
N SER A 485 -2.35 11.10 19.47
CA SER A 485 -2.78 10.13 20.47
C SER A 485 -3.81 9.16 19.88
N GLU A 486 -4.05 8.05 20.56
CA GLU A 486 -5.03 7.04 20.15
C GLU A 486 -6.45 7.62 20.20
N GLU A 487 -6.75 8.45 21.20
CA GLU A 487 -8.03 9.15 21.35
C GLU A 487 -8.26 10.15 20.21
N TYR A 488 -7.22 10.86 19.79
CA TYR A 488 -7.29 11.76 18.64
C TYR A 488 -7.63 10.98 17.35
N ALA A 489 -6.89 9.90 17.08
CA ALA A 489 -7.13 9.06 15.90
C ALA A 489 -8.54 8.47 15.91
N TRP A 490 -8.98 7.95 17.06
CA TRP A 490 -10.32 7.42 17.23
C TRP A 490 -11.40 8.46 16.95
N ARG A 491 -11.27 9.65 17.56
CA ARG A 491 -12.24 10.75 17.40
C ARG A 491 -12.33 11.20 15.95
N LEU A 492 -11.19 11.38 15.26
CA LEU A 492 -11.19 11.73 13.84
C LEU A 492 -11.86 10.66 12.98
N LEU A 493 -11.52 9.39 13.19
CA LEU A 493 -12.05 8.30 12.39
C LEU A 493 -13.54 8.01 12.69
N ALA A 494 -14.00 8.24 13.91
CA ALA A 494 -15.43 8.12 14.26
C ALA A 494 -16.31 9.09 13.44
N GLU A 495 -15.80 10.28 13.11
CA GLU A 495 -16.51 11.21 12.22
C GLU A 495 -16.69 10.65 10.81
N VAL A 496 -15.79 9.75 10.37
CA VAL A 496 -15.82 9.15 9.04
C VAL A 496 -16.89 8.09 8.92
N SER A 497 -17.15 7.40 10.03
CA SER A 497 -18.07 6.29 10.10
C SER A 497 -19.51 6.71 9.79
N LEU A 498 -20.22 5.79 9.15
CA LEU A 498 -21.68 5.83 9.08
C LEU A 498 -22.28 5.71 10.49
N SER A 499 -23.49 6.27 10.66
CA SER A 499 -24.33 5.94 11.81
C SER A 499 -24.72 4.46 11.79
N GLU A 500 -25.11 3.93 12.94
CA GLU A 500 -25.51 2.52 13.06
C GLU A 500 -26.68 2.19 12.13
N GLU A 501 -27.69 3.05 12.08
CA GLU A 501 -28.87 2.84 11.24
C GLU A 501 -28.50 2.78 9.76
N ARG A 502 -27.62 3.69 9.32
CA ARG A 502 -27.16 3.75 7.94
C ARG A 502 -26.23 2.59 7.61
N PHE A 503 -25.40 2.15 8.55
CA PHE A 503 -24.57 0.97 8.37
C PHE A 503 -25.41 -0.31 8.25
N GLN A 504 -26.46 -0.48 9.05
CA GLN A 504 -27.37 -1.62 8.92
C GLN A 504 -28.09 -1.62 7.57
N GLU A 505 -28.46 -0.46 7.04
CA GLU A 505 -28.99 -0.33 5.69
C GLU A 505 -27.95 -0.78 4.63
N VAL A 506 -26.73 -0.28 4.72
CA VAL A 506 -25.63 -0.64 3.82
C VAL A 506 -25.26 -2.12 3.92
N LYS A 507 -25.30 -2.69 5.12
CA LYS A 507 -25.07 -4.12 5.36
C LYS A 507 -26.07 -4.98 4.58
N ARG A 508 -27.36 -4.64 4.61
CA ARG A 508 -28.37 -5.35 3.81
C ARG A 508 -28.03 -5.31 2.32
N TYR A 509 -27.57 -4.17 1.83
CA TYR A 509 -27.15 -4.01 0.44
C TYR A 509 -25.92 -4.83 0.06
N VAL A 510 -24.89 -4.85 0.92
CA VAL A 510 -23.69 -5.66 0.72
C VAL A 510 -24.05 -7.14 0.67
N LEU A 511 -24.96 -7.59 1.54
CA LEU A 511 -25.45 -8.96 1.52
C LEU A 511 -26.25 -9.26 0.24
N GLU A 512 -27.16 -8.36 -0.17
CA GLU A 512 -27.94 -8.52 -1.40
C GLU A 512 -27.03 -8.60 -2.64
N ALA A 513 -26.02 -7.73 -2.74
CA ALA A 513 -25.04 -7.72 -3.81
C ALA A 513 -24.19 -9.00 -3.85
N ALA A 514 -23.99 -9.65 -2.69
CA ALA A 514 -23.38 -10.96 -2.59
C ALA A 514 -24.36 -12.13 -2.88
N GLY A 515 -25.62 -11.84 -3.19
CA GLY A 515 -26.69 -12.82 -3.43
C GLY A 515 -27.28 -13.43 -2.16
N LEU A 516 -27.29 -12.68 -1.04
CA LEU A 516 -27.55 -13.19 0.31
C LEU A 516 -28.60 -12.38 1.08
N GLN A 517 -29.22 -13.05 2.06
CA GLN A 517 -30.03 -12.43 3.12
C GLN A 517 -29.45 -12.80 4.49
N GLU A 518 -29.64 -11.97 5.51
CA GLU A 518 -29.19 -12.24 6.88
C GLU A 518 -30.15 -13.20 7.59
N ALA A 519 -29.63 -14.13 8.41
CA ALA A 519 -30.47 -15.01 9.22
C ALA A 519 -30.93 -14.34 10.52
N ASP A 520 -32.18 -14.58 10.91
CA ASP A 520 -32.70 -14.06 12.18
C ASP A 520 -32.12 -14.87 13.36
N MET A 521 -31.98 -14.23 14.53
CA MET A 521 -31.39 -14.83 15.73
C MET A 521 -32.08 -16.13 16.18
N GLU A 522 -33.39 -16.24 15.96
CA GLU A 522 -34.16 -17.46 16.29
C GLU A 522 -33.76 -18.64 15.39
N GLU A 523 -33.51 -18.40 14.10
CA GLU A 523 -33.07 -19.43 13.16
C GLU A 523 -31.62 -19.84 13.38
N ILE A 524 -30.76 -18.92 13.85
CA ILE A 524 -29.38 -19.25 14.21
C ILE A 524 -29.39 -20.25 15.37
N GLN A 525 -30.19 -19.98 16.41
CA GLN A 525 -30.36 -20.87 17.56
C GLN A 525 -31.02 -22.21 17.18
N GLU A 526 -31.89 -22.25 16.18
CA GLU A 526 -32.49 -23.49 15.67
C GLU A 526 -31.46 -24.33 14.88
N ASN A 527 -30.69 -23.71 13.99
CA ASN A 527 -29.62 -24.39 13.25
C ASN A 527 -28.47 -24.88 14.15
N GLU A 528 -28.15 -24.16 15.23
CA GLU A 528 -27.17 -24.61 16.23
C GLU A 528 -27.69 -25.81 17.03
N ARG A 529 -28.98 -25.81 17.41
CA ARG A 529 -29.64 -26.97 18.04
C ARG A 529 -29.67 -28.19 17.13
N ASP A 530 -30.00 -28.01 15.85
CA ASP A 530 -30.03 -29.10 14.86
C ASP A 530 -28.63 -29.71 14.65
N ARG A 531 -27.56 -28.90 14.70
CA ARG A 531 -26.19 -29.38 14.63
C ARG A 531 -25.76 -30.14 15.89
N GLU A 532 -26.12 -29.66 17.07
CA GLU A 532 -25.84 -30.37 18.33
C GLU A 532 -26.60 -31.71 18.42
N GLU A 533 -27.83 -31.78 17.89
CA GLU A 533 -28.59 -33.04 17.79
C GLU A 533 -27.95 -34.04 16.81
N ASP A 534 -27.38 -33.57 15.71
CA ASP A 534 -26.71 -34.44 14.72
C ASP A 534 -25.35 -34.97 15.22
N PHE A 535 -24.62 -34.16 16.00
CA PHE A 535 -23.38 -34.60 16.68
C PHE A 535 -23.64 -35.62 17.81
N ASN A 536 -24.84 -35.61 18.41
CA ASN A 536 -25.22 -36.54 19.47
C ASN A 536 -25.94 -37.81 18.97
N LYS A 537 -26.11 -37.99 17.65
CA LYS A 537 -26.64 -39.24 17.11
C LYS A 537 -25.59 -40.37 17.23
N PRO A 538 -25.95 -41.52 17.83
CA PRO A 538 -25.03 -42.65 17.91
C PRO A 538 -24.71 -43.15 16.48
N PRO A 539 -23.46 -43.58 16.21
CA PRO A 539 -23.07 -44.04 14.89
C PRO A 539 -23.93 -45.22 14.47
N THR A 540 -24.52 -45.12 13.27
CA THR A 540 -25.31 -46.18 12.66
C THR A 540 -24.45 -47.44 12.52
N PRO A 541 -24.89 -48.61 13.02
CA PRO A 541 -24.09 -49.83 12.94
C PRO A 541 -23.88 -50.21 11.47
N ARG A 542 -22.61 -50.36 11.07
CA ARG A 542 -22.23 -50.88 9.75
C ARG A 542 -22.81 -52.28 9.59
N ALA A 543 -23.68 -52.47 8.61
CA ALA A 543 -24.12 -53.78 8.18
C ALA A 543 -22.91 -54.58 7.67
N THR A 544 -22.67 -55.73 8.28
CA THR A 544 -21.72 -56.74 7.79
C THR A 544 -22.18 -57.27 6.43
N PRO A 545 -21.28 -57.42 5.44
CA PRO A 545 -21.65 -57.96 4.15
C PRO A 545 -21.91 -59.46 4.28
N THR A 546 -23.15 -59.88 4.07
CA THR A 546 -23.50 -61.27 3.81
C THR A 546 -22.97 -61.67 2.44
N PHE A 547 -22.00 -62.59 2.43
CA PHE A 547 -21.63 -63.34 1.23
C PHE A 547 -22.73 -64.35 0.92
N ALA A 548 -23.28 -64.28 -0.28
CA ALA A 548 -24.01 -65.34 -0.96
C ALA A 548 -23.50 -65.41 -2.40
#